data_AF-A0A1B3XIK6-F1
#
_entry.id   AF-A0A1B3XIK6-F1
#
_cell.length_a   1.000
_cell.length_b   1.000
_cell.length_c   1.000
_cell.angle_alpha   90.00
_cell.angle_beta   90.00
_cell.angle_gamma   90.00
#
_symmetry.space_group_name_H-M   'P 1'
#
loop_
_entity.id
_entity.type
_entity.pdbx_description
1 polymer ?
#
loop_
_entity_poly.entity_id
_entity_poly.type
_entity_poly.pdbx_seq_one_letter_code
_entity_poly.pdbx_strand_id
1 'polypeptide(L)' 'MKMYKLVKDESFAYKKGTKFFLISHSEFIGVKSYVLLAEDLQGKIEVTEEQLTGKFVSIH' A
#
# COMPACT_ATOMS: atom_id res chain seq x y z
N MET A 1 -7.52 -6.33 10.19
CA MET A 1 -7.00 -5.17 9.42
C MET A 1 -6.38 -5.71 8.15
N LYS A 2 -6.67 -5.14 6.97
CA LYS A 2 -6.07 -5.62 5.72
C LYS A 2 -4.59 -5.26 5.69
N MET A 3 -3.75 -6.22 5.29
CA MET A 3 -2.31 -6.03 5.13
C MET A 3 -1.86 -6.33 3.71
N TYR A 4 -0.88 -5.55 3.28
CA TYR A 4 -0.26 -5.67 1.98
C TYR A 4 1.24 -5.84 2.14
N LYS A 5 1.84 -6.65 1.27
CA LYS A 5 3.30 -6.79 1.16
C LYS A 5 3.74 -6.24 -0.17
N LEU A 6 4.78 -5.42 -0.16
CA LEU A 6 5.38 -4.88 -1.36
C LEU A 6 6.15 -5.97 -2.12
N VAL A 7 5.86 -6.18 -3.41
CA VAL A 7 6.46 -7.25 -4.22
C VAL A 7 7.62 -6.78 -5.12
N LYS A 8 7.78 -5.45 -5.27
CA LYS A 8 8.85 -4.78 -6.03
C LYS A 8 9.32 -3.56 -5.24
N ASP A 9 10.60 -3.18 -5.32
CA ASP A 9 11.09 -1.98 -4.66
C ASP A 9 10.26 -0.74 -5.06
N GLU A 10 9.84 0.04 -4.05
CA GLU A 10 9.09 1.28 -4.24
C GLU A 10 9.98 2.43 -3.79
N SER A 11 10.64 3.03 -4.77
CA SER A 11 11.64 4.09 -4.56
C SER A 11 12.80 3.65 -3.65
N PHE A 12 13.61 4.61 -3.21
CA PHE A 12 14.67 4.40 -2.23
C PHE A 12 14.12 4.18 -0.81
N ALA A 13 12.86 4.54 -0.56
CA ALA A 13 12.24 4.52 0.76
C ALA A 13 11.74 3.13 1.18
N TYR A 14 11.18 2.32 0.27
CA TYR A 14 10.60 1.03 0.63
C TYR A 14 11.13 -0.11 -0.24
N LYS A 15 11.54 -1.19 0.42
CA LYS A 15 12.13 -2.36 -0.24
C LYS A 15 11.12 -3.48 -0.39
N LYS A 16 11.31 -4.31 -1.40
CA LYS A 16 10.54 -5.54 -1.57
C LYS A 16 10.48 -6.32 -0.25
N GLY A 17 9.27 -6.71 0.15
CA GLY A 17 9.02 -7.42 1.40
C GLY A 17 8.50 -6.53 2.54
N THR A 18 8.65 -5.21 2.45
CA THR A 18 8.04 -4.28 3.42
C THR A 18 6.53 -4.54 3.48
N LYS A 19 6.00 -4.64 4.71
CA LYS A 19 4.57 -4.82 4.95
C LYS A 19 3.93 -3.50 5.32
N PHE A 20 2.67 -3.38 4.93
CA PHE A 20 1.85 -2.21 5.16
C PHE A 20 0.47 -2.59 5.66
N PHE A 21 -0.06 -1.78 6.56
CA PHE A 21 -1.46 -1.79 6.97
C PHE A 21 -2.26 -0.89 6.05
N LEU A 22 -3.41 -1.36 5.56
CA LEU A 22 -4.40 -0.47 4.96
C LEU A 22 -5.13 0.29 6.07
N ILE A 23 -4.90 1.59 6.14
CA ILE A 23 -5.47 2.46 7.18
C ILE A 23 -6.60 3.35 6.67
N SER A 24 -6.68 3.58 5.36
CA SER A 24 -7.77 4.32 4.73
C SER A 24 -7.99 3.85 3.28
N HIS A 25 -9.24 3.87 2.85
CA HIS A 25 -9.65 3.65 1.46
C HIS A 25 -10.74 4.67 1.14
N SER A 26 -10.63 5.32 -0.02
CA SER A 26 -11.60 6.28 -0.52
C SER A 26 -11.95 5.93 -1.96
N GLU A 27 -13.21 6.16 -2.33
CA GLU A 27 -13.68 6.09 -3.70
C GLU A 27 -14.48 7.36 -4.03
N PHE A 28 -14.07 8.09 -5.06
CA PHE A 28 -14.74 9.31 -5.50
C PHE A 28 -14.94 9.27 -7.01
N ILE A 29 -16.21 9.24 -7.45
CA ILE A 29 -16.59 9.19 -8.87
C ILE A 29 -15.83 8.06 -9.60
N GLY A 30 -15.77 6.86 -9.00
CA GLY A 30 -15.10 5.69 -9.56
C GLY A 30 -13.56 5.69 -9.46
N VAL A 31 -12.95 6.74 -8.92
CA VAL A 31 -11.51 6.78 -8.64
C VAL A 31 -11.26 6.28 -7.22
N LYS A 32 -10.52 5.18 -7.08
CA LYS A 32 -10.15 4.60 -5.78
C LYS A 32 -8.74 4.98 -5.36
N SER A 33 -8.59 5.39 -4.10
CA SER A 33 -7.29 5.63 -3.46
C SER A 33 -7.19 4.90 -2.12
N TYR A 34 -5.96 4.50 -1.79
CA TYR A 34 -5.66 3.68 -0.62
C TYR A 34 -4.48 4.30 0.12
N VAL A 35 -4.58 4.41 1.45
CA VAL A 35 -3.47 4.83 2.29
C VAL A 35 -2.92 3.63 3.05
N LEU A 36 -1.65 3.34 2.79
CA LEU A 36 -0.88 2.26 3.38
C LEU A 36 0.11 2.81 4.40
N LEU A 37 0.11 2.29 5.63
CA LEU A 37 1.07 2.62 6.69
C LEU A 37 2.07 1.48 6.84
N ALA A 38 3.37 1.78 6.78
CA ALA A 38 4.42 0.79 6.97
C ALA A 38 4.30 0.11 8.35
N GLU A 39 4.69 -1.16 8.44
CA GLU A 39 4.56 -1.93 9.69
C GLU A 39 5.38 -1.36 10.86
N ASP A 40 6.46 -0.64 10.55
CA ASP A 40 7.30 0.07 11.50
C ASP A 40 6.73 1.42 11.93
N LEU A 41 5.56 1.80 11.41
CA LEU A 41 4.86 3.06 11.63
C LEU A 41 5.63 4.32 11.20
N GLN A 42 6.74 4.18 10.46
CA GLN A 42 7.62 5.29 10.11
C GLN A 42 7.21 6.03 8.82
N GLY A 43 6.28 5.46 8.05
CA GLY A 43 5.93 6.04 6.75
C GLY A 43 4.55 5.63 6.24
N LYS A 44 3.91 6.56 5.53
CA LYS A 44 2.65 6.35 4.81
C LYS A 44 2.89 6.50 3.31
N ILE A 45 2.13 5.75 2.53
CA ILE A 45 2.07 5.89 1.07
C ILE A 45 0.62 5.86 0.63
N GLU A 46 0.25 6.82 -0.21
CA GLU A 46 -1.03 6.81 -0.92
C GLU A 46 -0.82 6.17 -2.29
N VAL A 47 -1.69 5.21 -2.63
CA VAL A 47 -1.61 4.45 -3.87
C VAL A 47 -2.96 4.38 -4.56
N THR A 48 -2.96 4.36 -5.89
CA THR A 48 -4.15 4.07 -6.70
C THR A 48 -4.46 2.57 -6.70
N GLU A 49 -5.64 2.20 -7.18
CA GLU A 49 -5.99 0.78 -7.39
C GLU A 49 -5.00 0.04 -8.31
N GLU A 50 -4.55 0.70 -9.39
CA GLU A 50 -3.57 0.13 -10.33
C GLU A 50 -2.20 -0.10 -9.65
N GLN A 51 -1.75 0.84 -8.83
CA GLN A 51 -0.51 0.69 -8.07
C GLN A 51 -0.63 -0.41 -7.02
N LEU A 52 -1.75 -0.46 -6.32
CA LEU A 52 -2.01 -1.47 -5.29
C LEU A 52 -1.97 -2.88 -5.90
N THR A 53 -2.69 -3.09 -7.01
CA THR A 53 -2.76 -4.40 -7.69
C THR A 53 -1.46 -4.78 -8.40
N GLY A 54 -0.70 -3.81 -8.92
CA GLY A 54 0.53 -4.06 -9.67
C GLY A 54 1.80 -4.23 -8.82
N LYS A 55 1.82 -3.70 -7.59
CA LYS A 55 3.03 -3.64 -6.75
C LYS A 55 2.87 -4.26 -5.36
N PHE A 56 1.66 -4.57 -4.94
CA PHE A 56 1.39 -5.13 -3.61
C PHE A 56 0.59 -6.43 -3.71
N VAL A 57 0.79 -7.29 -2.72
CA VAL A 57 -0.01 -8.52 -2.55
C VAL A 57 -0.67 -8.50 -1.18
N SER A 58 -1.98 -8.80 -1.13
CA SER A 58 -2.69 -8.95 0.14
C SER A 58 -2.19 -10.21 0.85
N ILE A 59 -1.87 -10.08 2.14
CA ILE A 59 -1.32 -11.17 2.96
C ILE A 59 -2.17 -11.47 4.21
N HIS A 60 -3.14 -10.61 4.54
CA HIS A 60 -4.15 -10.79 5.58
C HIS A 60 -5.31 -9.81 5.39
#